data_AF-A0A1Q9HQS2-F1
#
_entry.id   AF-A0A1Q9HQS2-F1
#
_cell.length_a   1.000
_cell.length_b   1.000
_cell.length_c   1.000
_cell.angle_alpha   90.00
_cell.angle_beta   90.00
_cell.angle_gamma   90.00
#
_symmetry.space_group_name_H-M   'P 1'
#
loop_
_entity.id
_entity.type
_entity.pdbx_description
1 polymer ?
#
loop_
_entity_poly.entity_id
_entity_poly.type
_entity_poly.pdbx_seq_one_letter_code
_entity_poly.pdbx_strand_id
1 'polypeptide(L)'
;MFRVIYEWRVSLERKDEFQKIWSSVTDDIHQSVEGALGSFMLQSSDVPEKVLTVAKWRSKTDWQAFWGNSNPEKMQQMREIAERVAVETYDEIEDRTQS
;
A
#
# COMPACT_ATOMS: atom_id res chain seq x y z
N MET A 1 -15.82 4.89 -2.20
CA MET A 1 -14.44 4.64 -2.73
C MET A 1 -13.97 3.29 -2.18
N PHE A 2 -12.84 2.76 -2.62
CA PHE A 2 -12.34 1.45 -2.19
C PHE A 2 -10.97 1.57 -1.53
N ARG A 3 -10.75 0.87 -0.41
CA ARG A 3 -9.50 0.90 0.36
C ARG A 3 -8.90 -0.49 0.45
N VAL A 4 -7.58 -0.54 0.39
CA VAL A 4 -6.82 -1.78 0.61
C VAL A 4 -5.74 -1.52 1.62
N ILE A 5 -5.72 -2.33 2.67
CA ILE A 5 -4.72 -2.29 3.73
C ILE A 5 -3.78 -3.46 3.50
N TYR A 6 -2.49 -3.15 3.35
CA TYR A 6 -1.44 -4.15 3.33
C TYR A 6 -0.68 -4.09 4.65
N GLU A 7 -0.58 -5.23 5.33
CA GLU A 7 0.27 -5.39 6.50
C GLU A 7 1.63 -5.91 6.08
N TRP A 8 2.66 -5.21 6.55
CA TRP A 8 4.06 -5.53 6.31
C TRP A 8 4.78 -5.72 7.64
N ARG A 9 5.65 -6.73 7.68
CA ARG A 9 6.70 -6.84 8.69
C ARG A 9 8.01 -6.37 8.06
N VAL A 10 8.55 -5.28 8.61
CA VAL A 10 9.74 -4.59 8.11
C VAL A 10 10.78 -4.57 9.22
N SER A 11 12.01 -5.04 8.95
CA SER A 11 13.11 -4.91 9.90
C SER A 11 13.41 -3.43 10.17
N LEU A 12 13.68 -3.08 11.43
CA LEU A 12 14.00 -1.71 11.83
C LEU A 12 15.20 -1.13 11.07
N GLU A 13 16.20 -1.95 10.77
CA GLU A 13 17.40 -1.56 10.01
C GLU A 13 17.08 -1.17 8.56
N ARG A 14 15.97 -1.69 8.01
CA ARG A 14 15.55 -1.48 6.62
C ARG A 14 14.36 -0.53 6.50
N LYS A 15 13.90 0.07 7.59
CA LYS A 15 12.67 0.88 7.59
C LYS A 15 12.76 2.08 6.65
N ASP A 16 13.87 2.81 6.66
CA ASP A 16 14.08 3.97 5.80
C ASP A 16 14.20 3.56 4.32
N GLU A 17 14.83 2.42 4.05
CA GLU A 17 14.92 1.83 2.71
C GLU A 17 13.52 1.44 2.20
N PHE A 18 12.74 0.76 3.04
CA PHE A 18 11.36 0.38 2.75
C PHE A 18 10.48 1.59 2.47
N GLN A 19 10.57 2.65 3.28
CA GLN A 19 9.79 3.86 3.09
C GLN A 19 10.09 4.53 1.74
N LYS A 20 11.37 4.61 1.34
CA LYS A 20 11.80 5.21 0.06
C LYS A 20 11.29 4.41 -1.15
N ILE A 21 11.42 3.08 -1.10
CA ILE A 21 10.94 2.21 -2.16
C ILE A 21 9.42 2.30 -2.24
N TRP A 22 8.73 2.22 -1.09
CA TRP A 22 7.28 2.33 -1.04
C TRP A 22 6.76 3.65 -1.61
N SER A 23 7.38 4.78 -1.28
CA SER A 23 6.94 6.09 -1.80
C SER A 23 7.10 6.15 -3.31
N SER A 24 8.26 5.73 -3.85
CA SER A 24 8.49 5.72 -5.29
C SER A 24 7.49 4.83 -6.04
N VAL A 25 7.26 3.61 -5.55
CA VAL A 25 6.30 2.67 -6.15
C VAL A 25 4.88 3.22 -6.08
N THR A 26 4.49 3.81 -4.94
CA THR A 26 3.16 4.38 -4.73
C THR A 26 2.90 5.55 -5.66
N ASP A 27 3.87 6.46 -5.81
CA ASP A 27 3.79 7.61 -6.71
C ASP A 27 3.66 7.15 -8.17
N ASP A 28 4.48 6.18 -8.58
CA ASP A 28 4.41 5.59 -9.91
C ASP A 28 3.04 4.97 -10.18
N ILE A 29 2.47 4.22 -9.23
CA ILE A 29 1.12 3.63 -9.35
C ILE A 29 0.08 4.74 -9.45
N HIS A 30 0.13 5.74 -8.59
CA HIS A 30 -0.82 6.86 -8.59
C HIS A 30 -0.83 7.62 -9.92
N GLN A 31 0.34 7.80 -10.54
CA GLN A 31 0.46 8.52 -11.81
C GLN A 31 0.11 7.68 -13.04
N SER A 32 0.34 6.37 -12.99
CA SER A 32 0.25 5.51 -14.19
C SER A 32 -0.94 4.54 -14.20
N VAL A 33 -1.63 4.32 -13.08
CA VAL A 33 -2.71 3.32 -12.98
C VAL A 33 -4.05 4.01 -12.82
N GLU A 34 -4.96 3.73 -13.75
CA GLU A 34 -6.31 4.29 -13.69
C GLU A 34 -7.03 3.86 -12.40
N GLY A 35 -7.62 4.83 -11.72
CA GLY A 35 -8.37 4.60 -10.49
C GLY A 35 -7.52 4.51 -9.22
N ALA A 36 -6.20 4.58 -9.28
CA ALA A 36 -5.33 4.70 -8.11
C ALA A 36 -5.30 6.15 -7.58
N LEU A 37 -5.70 6.34 -6.31
CA LEU A 37 -5.88 7.66 -5.70
C LEU A 37 -4.83 7.98 -4.61
N GLY A 38 -3.70 7.27 -4.64
CA GLY A 38 -2.62 7.42 -3.66
C GLY A 38 -2.79 6.52 -2.44
N SER A 39 -1.82 6.60 -1.52
CA SER A 39 -1.78 5.81 -0.30
C SER A 39 -1.09 6.57 0.83
N PHE A 40 -1.28 6.11 2.08
CA PHE A 40 -0.46 6.55 3.21
C PHE A 40 0.12 5.35 3.96
N MET A 41 1.22 5.57 4.67
CA MET A 41 1.91 4.58 5.48
C MET A 41 1.74 4.90 6.97
N LEU A 42 1.49 3.88 7.78
CA LEU A 42 1.43 3.94 9.24
C LEU A 42 2.40 2.93 9.84
N GLN A 43 3.03 3.28 10.95
CA GLN A 43 3.74 2.34 11.80
C GLN A 43 2.89 2.07 13.04
N SER A 44 2.83 0.81 13.50
CA SER A 44 2.23 0.50 14.80
C SER A 44 3.03 1.13 15.93
N SER A 45 2.34 1.70 16.92
CA SER A 45 2.96 2.22 18.15
C SER A 45 3.47 1.11 19.07
N ASP A 46 2.88 -0.09 18.98
CA ASP A 46 3.12 -1.19 19.92
C ASP A 46 4.11 -2.22 19.35
N VAL A 47 4.13 -2.36 18.01
CA VAL A 47 5.02 -3.29 17.29
C VAL A 47 5.76 -2.51 16.21
N PRO A 48 6.95 -1.96 16.48
CA PRO A 48 7.69 -1.10 15.56
C PRO A 48 7.98 -1.71 14.18
N GLU A 49 8.09 -3.03 14.07
CA GLU A 49 8.30 -3.74 12.81
C GLU A 49 7.01 -3.87 11.97
N LYS A 50 5.84 -3.60 12.57
CA LYS A 50 4.55 -3.65 11.89
C LYS A 50 4.27 -2.32 11.20
N VAL A 51 4.19 -2.38 9.87
CA VAL A 51 3.86 -1.26 9.00
C VAL A 51 2.58 -1.56 8.24
N LEU A 52 1.66 -0.60 8.19
CA LEU A 52 0.47 -0.66 7.36
C LEU A 52 0.61 0.34 6.21
N THR A 53 0.26 -0.08 5.01
CA THR A 53 0.12 0.84 3.86
C THR A 53 -1.32 0.79 3.41
N VAL A 54 -1.99 1.95 3.41
CA VAL A 54 -3.43 2.08 3.14
C VAL A 54 -3.61 2.76 1.79
N ALA A 55 -3.99 1.98 0.79
CA ALA A 55 -4.20 2.45 -0.58
C ALA A 55 -5.65 2.87 -0.80
N LYS A 56 -5.84 3.95 -1.56
CA LYS A 56 -7.14 4.48 -1.98
C LYS A 56 -7.35 4.23 -3.48
N TRP A 57 -8.52 3.70 -3.81
CA TRP A 57 -8.93 3.39 -5.16
C TRP A 57 -10.31 3.96 -5.45
N ARG A 58 -10.57 4.29 -6.71
CA ARG A 58 -11.87 4.73 -7.19
C ARG A 58 -12.92 3.62 -7.01
N SER A 59 -12.57 2.39 -7.36
CA SER A 59 -13.45 1.21 -7.20
C SER A 59 -12.66 -0.08 -6.93
N LYS A 60 -13.36 -1.12 -6.45
CA LYS A 60 -12.82 -2.48 -6.34
C LYS A 60 -12.39 -3.03 -7.70
N THR A 61 -13.13 -2.72 -8.76
CA THR A 61 -12.83 -3.16 -10.14
C THR A 61 -11.50 -2.57 -10.62
N ASP A 62 -11.24 -1.28 -10.37
CA ASP A 62 -9.97 -0.65 -10.74
C ASP A 62 -8.78 -1.33 -10.02
N TRP A 63 -8.93 -1.61 -8.72
CA TRP A 63 -7.93 -2.37 -7.97
C TRP A 63 -7.75 -3.79 -8.51
N GLN A 64 -8.84 -4.51 -8.79
CA GLN A 64 -8.77 -5.87 -9.34
C GLN A 64 -8.15 -5.88 -10.74
N ALA A 65 -8.40 -4.87 -11.57
CA ALA A 65 -7.78 -4.74 -12.88
C ALA A 65 -6.26 -4.54 -12.76
N PHE A 66 -5.81 -3.73 -11.80
CA PHE A 66 -4.39 -3.59 -11.48
C PHE A 66 -3.73 -4.91 -11.03
N TRP A 67 -4.44 -5.73 -10.25
CA TRP A 67 -3.97 -7.05 -9.81
C TRP A 67 -4.24 -8.19 -10.82
N GLY A 68 -4.95 -7.91 -11.91
CA GLY A 68 -5.81 -8.85 -12.64
C GLY A 68 -5.14 -10.04 -13.31
N ASN A 69 -3.81 -10.19 -13.31
CA ASN A 69 -3.14 -11.39 -13.82
C ASN A 69 -1.75 -11.72 -13.26
N SER A 70 -1.18 -10.94 -12.35
CA SER A 70 0.07 -11.26 -11.67
C SER A 70 0.30 -10.29 -10.51
N ASN A 71 1.11 -10.74 -9.57
CA ASN A 71 1.71 -9.89 -8.56
C ASN A 71 2.48 -8.76 -9.28
N PRO A 72 2.05 -7.48 -9.22
CA PRO A 72 2.63 -6.43 -10.04
C PRO A 72 4.13 -6.35 -9.78
N GLU A 73 4.95 -6.31 -10.84
CA GLU A 73 6.41 -6.14 -10.73
C GLU A 73 6.76 -4.92 -9.86
N LYS A 74 5.94 -3.88 -9.93
CA LYS A 74 6.02 -2.68 -9.08
C LYS A 74 6.03 -3.00 -7.58
N MET A 75 5.39 -4.09 -7.15
CA MET A 75 5.34 -4.52 -5.75
C MET A 75 6.46 -5.51 -5.37
N GLN A 76 7.27 -5.95 -6.32
CA GLN A 76 8.31 -6.96 -6.09
C GLN A 76 9.44 -6.41 -5.21
N GLN A 77 9.91 -5.18 -5.48
CA GLN A 77 11.00 -4.54 -4.72
C GLN A 77 10.69 -4.44 -3.22
N MET A 78 9.44 -4.16 -2.85
CA MET A 78 9.05 -4.12 -1.43
C MET A 78 9.08 -5.50 -0.76
N ARG A 79 8.76 -6.57 -1.51
CA ARG A 79 8.78 -7.95 -0.99
C ARG A 79 10.20 -8.50 -0.83
N GLU A 80 11.18 -7.92 -1.51
CA GLU A 80 12.59 -8.31 -1.35
C GLU A 80 13.17 -7.87 -0.01
N ILE A 81 12.61 -6.80 0.59
CA ILE A 81 13.13 -6.20 1.82
C ILE A 81 12.15 -6.23 3.00
N ALA A 82 10.91 -6.68 2.78
CA ALA A 82 9.87 -6.81 3.79
C ALA A 82 8.94 -8.00 3.52
N GLU A 83 8.39 -8.58 4.59
CA GLU A 83 7.41 -9.64 4.51
C GLU A 83 6.00 -9.04 4.44
N ARG A 84 5.21 -9.40 3.43
CA ARG A 84 3.79 -9.03 3.37
C ARG A 84 2.97 -10.03 4.18
N VAL A 85 2.48 -9.61 5.33
CA VAL A 85 1.76 -10.45 6.30
C VAL A 85 0.30 -10.63 5.90
N ALA A 86 -0.39 -9.56 5.49
CA ALA A 86 -1.81 -9.60 5.19
C ALA A 86 -2.22 -8.59 4.11
N VAL A 87 -3.37 -8.85 3.48
CA VAL A 87 -4.05 -7.94 2.56
C VAL A 87 -5.53 -7.97 2.89
N GLU A 88 -6.10 -6.80 3.19
CA GLU A 88 -7.51 -6.66 3.54
C GLU A 88 -8.16 -5.54 2.72
N THR A 89 -9.42 -5.73 2.35
CA THR A 89 -10.15 -4.84 1.45
C THR A 89 -11.40 -4.28 2.12
N TYR A 90 -11.67 -3.00 1.88
CA TYR A 90 -12.75 -2.26 2.53
C TYR A 90 -13.45 -1.33 1.55
N ASP A 91 -14.77 -1.22 1.67
CA ASP A 91 -15.52 -0.14 1.04
C ASP A 91 -15.47 1.09 1.94
N GLU A 92 -14.96 2.21 1.42
CA GLU A 92 -14.93 3.48 2.15
C GLU A 92 -16.35 4.05 2.26
N ILE A 93 -16.85 4.13 3.48
CA ILE A 93 -18.15 4.72 3.81
C ILE A 93 -18.04 6.25 3.92
N GLU A 94 -16.97 6.76 4.54
CA GLU A 94 -16.78 8.20 4.78
C GLU A 94 -15.29 8.55 5.02
N ASP A 95 -14.87 9.76 4.64
CA ASP A 95 -13.53 10.32 4.89
C ASP A 95 -13.67 11.76 5.42
N ARG A 96 -13.18 12.00 6.65
CA ARG A 96 -13.25 13.29 7.37
C ARG A 96 -11.85 13.88 7.64
N THR A 97 -10.83 13.37 6.97
CA THR A 97 -9.48 13.91 7.07
C THR A 97 -9.44 15.33 6.51
N GLN A 98 -8.76 16.25 7.23
CA GLN A 98 -8.53 17.61 6.77
C GLN A 98 -7.05 17.77 6.43
N SER A 99 -6.77 18.42 5.30
CA SER A 99 -5.43 18.75 4.81
C SER A 99 -4.85 19.97 5.48
#